data_AF-A0A945M6U8-F1
#
_entry.id   AF-A0A945M6U8-F1
#
_cell.length_a   1.000
_cell.length_b   1.000
_cell.length_c   1.000
_cell.angle_alpha   90.00
_cell.angle_beta   90.00
_cell.angle_gamma   90.00
#
_symmetry.space_group_name_H-M   'P 1'
#
loop_
_entity.id
_entity.type
_entity.pdbx_description
1 polymer ?
#
loop_
_entity_poly.entity_id
_entity_poly.type
_entity_poly.pdbx_seq_one_letter_code
_entity_poly.pdbx_strand_id
1 'polypeptide(L)'
;MDPKNRNLTSTFFKRGNRLEYVKPGAKFRHIHADRTIETASVLGVYADGFGIPHVRYKVVMKRPHVEGYEDGPRSLALKTFFEHFEERAGTA
;
A
#
# COMPACT_ATOMS: atom_id res chain seq x y z
N MET A 1 19.06 -21.92 6.44
CA MET A 1 18.76 -20.65 7.12
C MET A 1 17.52 -20.08 6.46
N ASP A 2 16.36 -20.24 7.08
CA ASP A 2 15.13 -19.62 6.60
C ASP A 2 15.20 -18.10 6.80
N PRO A 3 15.09 -17.27 5.76
CA PRO A 3 14.91 -15.85 5.95
C PRO A 3 13.53 -15.64 6.58
N LYS A 4 13.50 -15.58 7.91
CA LYS A 4 12.29 -15.27 8.68
C LYS A 4 11.87 -13.84 8.32
N ASN A 5 10.85 -13.71 7.47
CA ASN A 5 10.19 -12.43 7.24
C ASN A 5 9.78 -11.85 8.59
N ARG A 6 10.34 -10.70 8.96
CA ARG A 6 10.05 -10.05 10.24
C ARG A 6 8.78 -9.24 10.08
N ASN A 7 7.68 -9.70 10.67
CA ASN A 7 6.45 -8.92 10.73
C ASN A 7 6.68 -7.62 11.50
N LEU A 8 6.30 -6.51 10.89
CA LEU A 8 6.26 -5.19 11.51
C LEU A 8 4.80 -4.86 11.81
N THR A 9 4.52 -4.46 13.05
CA THR A 9 3.17 -3.99 13.42
C THR A 9 2.81 -2.69 12.70
N SER A 10 3.82 -1.85 12.44
CA SER A 10 3.74 -0.60 11.68
C SER A 10 5.14 -0.12 11.29
N THR A 11 5.24 0.84 10.37
CA THR A 11 6.51 1.49 10.03
C THR A 11 6.30 2.96 9.64
N PHE A 12 7.36 3.76 9.75
CA PHE A 12 7.40 5.10 9.17
C PHE A 12 8.17 5.08 7.86
N PHE A 13 7.68 5.80 6.86
CA PHE A 13 8.34 5.95 5.58
C PHE A 13 8.48 7.42 5.23
N LYS A 14 9.71 7.86 4.94
CA LYS A 14 9.96 9.22 4.48
C LYS A 14 9.88 9.27 2.95
N ARG A 15 9.01 10.13 2.42
CA ARG A 15 8.88 10.41 0.99
C ARG A 15 9.03 11.92 0.75
N GLY A 16 10.18 12.32 0.22
CA GLY A 16 10.54 13.74 0.16
C GLY A 16 10.51 14.37 1.56
N ASN A 17 9.69 15.41 1.73
CA ASN A 17 9.49 16.08 3.02
C ASN A 17 8.30 15.53 3.84
N ARG A 18 7.61 14.49 3.37
CA ARG A 18 6.49 13.85 4.08
C ARG A 18 6.95 12.60 4.83
N LEU A 19 6.46 12.43 6.06
CA LEU A 19 6.64 11.22 6.85
C LEU A 19 5.29 10.49 6.95
N GLU A 20 5.21 9.31 6.34
CA GLU A 20 4.01 8.48 6.32
C GLU A 20 4.06 7.40 7.39
N TYR A 21 3.01 7.32 8.21
CA TYR A 21 2.84 6.24 9.16
C TYR A 21 1.99 5.12 8.55
N VAL A 22 2.61 3.96 8.32
CA VAL A 22 2.02 2.81 7.63
C VAL A 22 1.71 1.71 8.63
N LYS A 23 0.44 1.31 8.67
CA LYS A 23 -0.08 0.24 9.52
C LYS A 23 -1.21 -0.51 8.82
N PRO A 24 -1.52 -1.75 9.25
CA PRO A 24 -2.76 -2.41 8.84
C PRO A 24 -3.99 -1.49 8.96
N GLY A 25 -4.85 -1.52 7.96
CA GLY A 25 -6.03 -0.66 7.83
C GLY A 25 -5.76 0.72 7.24
N ALA A 26 -4.50 1.17 7.11
CA ALA A 26 -4.20 2.40 6.40
C ALA A 26 -4.61 2.28 4.93
N LYS A 27 -5.16 3.37 4.37
CA LYS A 27 -5.60 3.42 2.97
C LYS A 27 -4.80 4.47 2.20
N PHE A 28 -4.43 4.12 0.99
CA PHE A 28 -3.76 5.01 0.05
C PHE A 28 -4.43 4.87 -1.31
N ARG A 29 -4.37 5.91 -2.13
CA ARG A 29 -4.99 5.92 -3.46
C ARG A 29 -4.06 6.42 -4.54
N HIS A 30 -4.34 5.95 -5.74
CA HIS A 30 -3.82 6.44 -7.00
C HIS A 30 -5.00 6.85 -7.88
N ILE A 31 -4.91 8.01 -8.53
CA ILE A 31 -5.93 8.52 -9.43
C ILE A 31 -5.32 8.58 -10.83
N HIS A 32 -5.83 7.76 -11.73
CA HIS A 32 -5.41 7.71 -13.12
C HIS A 32 -5.97 8.90 -13.92
N ALA A 33 -5.35 9.18 -15.07
CA ALA A 33 -5.81 10.24 -15.99
C ALA A 33 -7.24 10.02 -16.51
N ASP A 34 -7.68 8.77 -16.61
CA ASP A 34 -9.05 8.38 -17.02
C ASP A 34 -10.07 8.45 -15.86
N ARG A 35 -9.67 8.99 -14.70
CA ARG A 35 -10.43 9.05 -13.45
C ARG A 35 -10.71 7.70 -12.79
N THR A 36 -10.02 6.64 -13.20
CA THR A 36 -9.97 5.40 -12.42
C THR A 36 -9.29 5.67 -11.09
N ILE A 37 -9.91 5.25 -9.98
CA ILE A 37 -9.37 5.37 -8.64
C ILE A 37 -8.99 3.98 -8.15
N GLU A 38 -7.71 3.77 -7.88
CA GLU A 38 -7.23 2.60 -7.15
C GLU A 38 -7.09 2.96 -5.67
N THR A 39 -7.74 2.21 -4.79
CA THR A 39 -7.61 2.38 -3.34
C THR A 39 -6.97 1.15 -2.73
N ALA A 40 -5.70 1.26 -2.33
CA ALA A 40 -4.99 0.24 -1.59
C ALA A 40 -5.33 0.30 -0.09
N SER A 41 -5.72 -0.84 0.48
CA SER A 41 -5.86 -1.06 1.92
C SER A 41 -4.71 -1.93 2.41
N VAL A 42 -3.89 -1.38 3.31
CA VAL A 42 -2.76 -2.08 3.93
C VAL A 42 -3.30 -3.21 4.81
N LEU A 43 -2.83 -4.42 4.56
CA LEU A 43 -3.12 -5.61 5.36
C LEU A 43 -2.00 -5.92 6.35
N GLY A 44 -0.76 -5.57 6.02
CA GLY A 44 0.40 -5.85 6.86
C GLY A 44 1.67 -5.18 6.32
N VAL A 45 2.67 -5.08 7.20
CA VAL A 45 4.02 -4.64 6.84
C VAL A 45 5.01 -5.67 7.35
N TYR A 46 6.03 -6.00 6.57
CA TYR A 46 7.07 -6.93 6.98
C TYR A 46 8.40 -6.55 6.33
N ALA A 47 9.52 -6.98 6.90
CA ALA A 47 10.82 -6.94 6.23
C ALA A 47 11.14 -8.32 5.65
N ASP A 48 11.69 -8.36 4.43
CA ASP A 48 12.17 -9.60 3.82
C ASP A 48 13.51 -10.06 4.44
N GLY A 49 14.09 -11.14 3.90
CA GLY A 49 15.37 -11.67 4.35
C GLY A 49 16.56 -10.71 4.21
N PHE A 50 16.44 -9.67 3.40
CA PHE A 50 17.45 -8.63 3.19
C PHE A 50 17.16 -7.36 4.01
N GLY A 51 16.09 -7.37 4.81
CA GLY A 51 15.67 -6.21 5.60
C GLY A 51 14.87 -5.16 4.81
N ILE A 52 14.48 -5.45 3.56
CA ILE A 52 13.72 -4.51 2.73
C ILE A 52 12.26 -4.52 3.22
N PRO A 53 11.71 -3.35 3.61
CA PRO A 53 10.34 -3.28 4.07
C PRO A 53 9.36 -3.45 2.90
N HIS A 54 8.35 -4.28 3.10
CA HIS A 54 7.28 -4.62 2.18
C HIS A 54 5.92 -4.34 2.81
N VAL A 55 4.94 -4.03 1.97
CA VAL A 55 3.53 -3.86 2.33
C VAL A 55 2.74 -4.97 1.67
N ARG A 56 1.96 -5.71 2.46
CA ARG A 56 0.89 -6.56 1.96
C ARG A 56 -0.40 -5.75 1.92
N TYR A 57 -1.11 -5.75 0.80
CA TYR A 57 -2.31 -4.92 0.62
C TYR A 57 -3.33 -5.59 -0.31
N LYS A 58 -4.56 -5.09 -0.26
CA LYS A 58 -5.58 -5.32 -1.30
C LYS A 58 -5.92 -4.01 -1.97
N VAL A 59 -6.37 -4.03 -3.22
CA VAL A 59 -6.73 -2.82 -3.96
C VAL A 59 -8.18 -2.91 -4.43
N VAL A 60 -8.92 -1.82 -4.28
CA VAL A 60 -10.23 -1.65 -4.91
C VAL A 60 -10.08 -0.69 -6.06
N MET A 61 -10.42 -1.12 -7.27
CA MET A 61 -10.46 -0.26 -8.45
C MET A 61 -11.88 0.24 -8.68
N LYS A 62 -12.05 1.55 -8.80
CA LYS A 62 -13.32 2.17 -9.17
C LYS A 62 -13.14 2.95 -10.46
N ARG A 63 -13.94 2.62 -11.48
CA ARG A 63 -13.98 3.35 -12.76
C ARG A 63 -15.31 4.08 -12.89
N PRO A 64 -15.36 5.21 -13.62
CA PRO A 64 -16.63 5.79 -14.01
C PRO A 64 -17.48 4.75 -14.76
N HIS A 65 -18.76 4.63 -14.40
CA HIS A 65 -19.75 3.79 -15.09
C HIS A 65 -19.54 2.26 -15.05
N VAL A 66 -18.58 1.76 -14.26
CA VAL A 66 -18.36 0.31 -14.06
C VAL A 66 -18.37 0.00 -12.57
N GLU A 67 -18.96 -1.13 -12.20
CA GLU A 67 -18.87 -1.63 -10.83
C GLU A 67 -17.41 -1.82 -10.44
N GLY A 68 -17.05 -1.36 -9.25
CA GLY A 68 -15.68 -1.51 -8.76
C GLY A 68 -15.37 -2.97 -8.46
N TYR A 69 -14.10 -3.36 -8.59
CA TYR A 69 -13.66 -4.70 -8.22
C TYR A 69 -12.51 -4.65 -7.21
N GLU A 70 -12.44 -5.67 -6.38
CA GLU A 70 -11.36 -5.87 -5.41
C GLU A 70 -10.35 -6.88 -5.95
N ASP A 71 -9.06 -6.60 -5.77
CA ASP A 71 -7.94 -7.43 -6.19
C ASP A 71 -6.91 -7.57 -5.06
N GLY A 72 -6.36 -8.77 -4.91
CA GLY A 72 -5.32 -9.10 -3.95
C GLY A 72 -5.65 -10.34 -3.10
N PRO A 73 -4.84 -10.63 -2.07
CA PRO A 73 -3.76 -9.80 -1.53
C PRO A 73 -2.48 -9.81 -2.39
N ARG A 74 -1.84 -8.63 -2.50
CA ARG A 74 -0.56 -8.41 -3.19
C ARG A 74 0.50 -7.95 -2.19
N SER A 75 1.78 -8.05 -2.58
CA SER A 75 2.90 -7.50 -1.82
C SER A 75 3.81 -6.67 -2.71
N LEU A 76 4.25 -5.51 -2.21
CA LEU A 76 5.26 -4.67 -2.86
C LEU A 76 6.28 -4.17 -1.83
N ALA A 77 7.50 -3.88 -2.28
CA ALA A 77 8.44 -3.09 -1.50
C ALA A 77 7.79 -1.74 -1.15
N LEU A 78 8.00 -1.28 0.08
CA LEU A 78 7.37 -0.08 0.63
C LEU A 78 7.64 1.16 -0.24
N LYS A 79 8.85 1.26 -0.80
CA LYS A 79 9.22 2.32 -1.75
C LYS A 79 8.33 2.29 -3.00
N THR A 80 8.23 1.15 -3.66
CA THR A 80 7.42 0.96 -4.89
C THR A 80 5.93 1.13 -4.61
N PHE A 81 5.45 0.64 -3.46
CA PHE A 81 4.07 0.88 -3.03
C PHE A 81 3.75 2.37 -3.02
N PHE A 82 4.67 3.17 -2.49
CA PHE A 82 4.49 4.60 -2.40
C PHE A 82 4.71 5.33 -3.71
N GLU A 83 5.65 4.93 -4.56
CA GLU A 83 5.76 5.45 -5.92
C GLU A 83 4.45 5.34 -6.71
N HIS A 84 3.64 4.29 -6.45
CA HIS A 84 2.33 4.12 -7.09
C HIS A 84 1.18 4.81 -6.34
N PHE A 85 1.04 4.57 -5.03
CA PHE A 85 -0.04 5.16 -4.22
C PHE A 85 0.42 6.45 -3.53
N GLU A 86 0.21 7.57 -4.21
CA GLU A 86 0.74 8.87 -3.81
C GLU A 86 -0.04 9.56 -2.70
N GLU A 87 -1.34 9.32 -2.64
CA GLU A 87 -2.23 10.04 -1.74
C GLU A 87 -2.71 9.16 -0.60
N ARG A 88 -2.68 9.69 0.62
CA ARG A 88 -3.35 9.05 1.74
C ARG A 88 -4.86 9.22 1.59
N ALA A 89 -5.58 8.12 1.58
CA ALA A 89 -7.03 8.15 1.57
C ALA A 89 -7.54 8.26 3.02
N GLY A 90 -8.46 9.19 3.25
CA GLY A 90 -9.14 9.31 4.54
C GLY A 90 -9.89 8.04 4.92
N THR A 91 -10.15 7.87 6.21
CA THR A 91 -11.16 6.93 6.68
C THR A 91 -12.53 7.54 6.36
N ALA A 92 -13.12 7.13 5.24
CA ALA A 92 -14.56 7.26 5.05
C ALA A 92 -15.28 6.41 6.11
#